data_AF-A0A849VU79-F1
#
_entry.id   AF-A0A849VU79-F1
#
_cell.length_a   1.000
_cell.length_b   1.000
_cell.length_c   1.000
_cell.angle_alpha   90.00
_cell.angle_beta   90.00
_cell.angle_gamma   90.00
#
_symmetry.space_group_name_H-M   'P 1'
#
loop_
_entity.id
_entity.type
_entity.pdbx_description
1 polymer ?
#
loop_
_entity_poly.entity_id
_entity_poly.type
_entity_poly.pdbx_seq_one_letter_code
_entity_poly.pdbx_strand_id
1 'polypeptide(L)'
;MPGRAILSLRDLITHSKGLPSQGGSPAFVEPWQAEAFAMVVALHDRGLFTWDEWAHALSAELKRPGALEDASDYYHCWLEALETLVVTKNVAARSEVEALAASWQRAAHATPHGEPIRLENDPDRS
;
A
#
# COMPACT_ATOMS: atom_id res chain seq x y z
N MET A 1 32.04 10.62 -19.96
CA MET A 1 31.47 11.51 -18.93
C MET A 1 29.95 11.39 -18.99
N PRO A 2 29.26 11.17 -17.87
CA PRO A 2 27.96 10.51 -17.79
C PRO A 2 26.80 11.50 -17.68
N GLY A 3 25.74 11.31 -18.48
CA GLY A 3 24.46 12.01 -18.33
C GLY A 3 23.43 11.08 -17.73
N ARG A 4 23.32 11.08 -16.40
CA ARG A 4 22.33 10.33 -15.62
C ARG A 4 20.97 10.98 -15.86
N ALA A 5 20.13 10.42 -16.72
CA ALA A 5 18.73 10.83 -16.84
C ALA A 5 17.95 10.19 -15.69
N ILE A 6 17.79 10.95 -14.61
CA ILE A 6 16.88 10.62 -13.51
C ILE A 6 15.48 10.93 -14.04
N LEU A 7 14.77 9.94 -14.56
CA LEU A 7 13.36 10.14 -14.88
C LEU A 7 12.62 10.26 -13.55
N SER A 8 12.06 11.45 -13.30
CA SER A 8 11.23 11.72 -12.14
C SER A 8 9.96 10.86 -12.22
N LEU A 9 9.49 10.34 -11.08
CA LEU A 9 8.23 9.60 -10.96
C LEU A 9 7.05 10.39 -11.57
N ARG A 10 7.12 11.73 -11.53
CA ARG A 10 6.13 12.62 -12.16
C ARG A 10 6.13 12.57 -13.69
N ASP A 11 7.28 12.35 -14.32
CA ASP A 11 7.37 12.30 -15.80
C ASP A 11 6.83 10.97 -16.34
N LEU A 12 6.96 9.89 -15.57
CA LEU A 12 6.36 8.58 -15.84
C LEU A 12 4.82 8.61 -15.76
N ILE A 13 4.26 9.33 -14.78
CA ILE A 13 2.81 9.48 -14.63
C ILE A 13 2.24 10.36 -15.77
N THR A 14 2.94 11.44 -16.13
CA THR A 14 2.49 12.39 -17.16
C THR A 14 2.52 11.81 -18.58
N HIS A 15 3.41 10.84 -18.86
CA HIS A 15 3.56 10.23 -20.19
C HIS A 15 2.87 8.87 -20.36
N SER A 16 2.05 8.43 -19.39
CA SER A 16 1.15 7.30 -19.64
C SER A 16 0.03 7.75 -20.57
N LYS A 17 0.33 7.80 -21.86
CA LYS A 17 -0.68 7.76 -22.91
C LYS A 17 -1.41 6.45 -22.68
N GLY A 18 -2.57 6.55 -22.02
CA GLY A 18 -3.31 5.43 -21.45
C GLY A 18 -3.19 4.20 -22.33
N LEU A 19 -2.56 3.16 -21.79
CA LEU A 19 -2.66 1.84 -22.38
C LEU A 19 -4.17 1.59 -22.56
N PRO A 20 -4.63 1.23 -23.76
CA PRO A 20 -6.04 0.95 -23.95
C PRO A 20 -6.40 -0.15 -22.97
N SER A 21 -7.24 0.18 -21.98
CA SER A 21 -7.83 -0.82 -21.11
C SER A 21 -8.59 -1.74 -22.06
N GLN A 22 -8.11 -2.98 -22.18
CA GLN A 22 -8.85 -4.02 -22.87
C GLN A 22 -10.11 -4.25 -22.04
N GLY A 23 -11.15 -3.45 -22.31
CA GLY A 23 -12.44 -3.47 -21.62
C GLY A 23 -12.55 -2.58 -20.37
N GLY A 24 -12.44 -1.25 -20.50
CA GLY A 24 -13.22 -0.24 -19.75
C GLY A 24 -13.18 -0.16 -18.22
N SER A 25 -12.63 -1.15 -17.51
CA SER A 25 -12.63 -1.21 -16.05
C SER A 25 -11.44 -0.46 -15.46
N PRO A 26 -11.63 0.23 -14.32
CA PRO A 26 -10.53 0.79 -13.54
C PRO A 26 -9.48 -0.27 -13.20
N ALA A 27 -8.20 0.08 -13.26
CA ALA A 27 -7.11 -0.80 -12.85
C ALA A 27 -7.10 -1.08 -11.33
N PHE A 28 -7.68 -0.16 -10.55
CA PHE A 28 -7.91 -0.25 -9.12
C PHE A 28 -9.39 -0.01 -8.84
N VAL A 29 -10.00 -0.89 -8.04
CA VAL A 29 -11.42 -0.80 -7.67
C VAL A 29 -11.63 0.25 -6.61
N GLU A 30 -10.69 0.38 -5.68
CA GLU A 30 -10.72 1.33 -4.58
C GLU A 30 -9.46 2.20 -4.57
N PRO A 31 -9.53 3.49 -4.18
CA PRO A 31 -8.36 4.38 -4.17
C PRO A 31 -7.17 3.85 -3.36
N TRP A 32 -7.44 3.21 -2.22
CA TRP A 32 -6.40 2.68 -1.33
C TRP A 32 -5.54 1.59 -1.99
N GLN A 33 -6.07 0.88 -3.00
CA GLN A 33 -5.32 -0.16 -3.72
C GLN A 33 -4.17 0.45 -4.53
N ALA A 34 -4.41 1.62 -5.12
CA ALA A 34 -3.38 2.38 -5.83
C ALA A 34 -2.31 2.90 -4.86
N GLU A 35 -2.72 3.33 -3.66
CA GLU A 35 -1.80 3.78 -2.62
C GLU A 35 -0.92 2.63 -2.11
N ALA A 36 -1.51 1.46 -1.83
CA ALA A 36 -0.78 0.25 -1.45
C ALA A 36 0.25 -0.14 -2.52
N PHE A 37 -0.16 -0.15 -3.79
CA PHE A 37 0.74 -0.40 -4.91
C PHE A 37 1.91 0.60 -4.96
N ALA A 38 1.61 1.89 -4.84
CA ALA A 38 2.62 2.94 -4.84
C ALA A 38 3.62 2.80 -3.68
N MET A 39 3.16 2.38 -2.49
CA MET A 39 4.04 2.11 -1.34
C MET A 39 4.99 0.94 -1.61
N VAL A 40 4.50 -0.16 -2.18
CA VAL A 40 5.34 -1.32 -2.54
C VAL A 40 6.46 -0.89 -3.50
N VAL A 41 6.10 -0.19 -4.59
CA VAL A 41 7.08 0.30 -5.57
C VAL A 41 8.09 1.26 -4.91
N ALA A 42 7.61 2.21 -4.11
CA ALA A 42 8.48 3.20 -3.47
C ALA A 42 9.46 2.57 -2.46
N LEU A 43 9.06 1.53 -1.73
CA LEU A 43 9.92 0.82 -0.78
C LEU A 43 10.93 -0.09 -1.49
N HIS A 44 10.50 -0.76 -2.57
CA HIS A 44 11.40 -1.50 -3.45
C HIS A 44 12.48 -0.57 -4.05
N ASP A 45 12.09 0.57 -4.60
CA ASP A 45 13.02 1.52 -5.24
C ASP A 45 14.05 2.10 -4.25
N ARG A 46 13.69 2.12 -2.96
CA ARG A 46 14.59 2.48 -1.86
C ARG A 46 15.47 1.33 -1.37
N GLY A 47 15.31 0.14 -1.94
CA GLY A 47 16.09 -1.05 -1.62
C GLY A 47 15.69 -1.74 -0.31
N LEU A 48 14.47 -1.50 0.21
CA LEU A 48 14.04 -2.14 1.45
C LEU A 48 13.90 -3.66 1.31
N PHE A 49 13.40 -4.11 0.15
CA PHE A 49 13.29 -5.51 -0.23
C PHE A 49 13.52 -5.66 -1.74
N THR A 50 13.84 -6.87 -2.18
CA THR A 50 13.92 -7.21 -3.61
C THR A 50 12.57 -7.68 -4.14
N TRP A 51 12.39 -7.68 -5.47
CA TRP A 51 11.20 -8.26 -6.08
C TRP A 51 11.01 -9.75 -5.77
N ASP A 52 12.09 -10.52 -5.58
CA ASP A 52 12.01 -11.93 -5.18
C ASP A 52 11.46 -12.08 -3.75
N GLU A 53 11.91 -11.23 -2.82
CA GLU A 53 11.38 -11.19 -1.45
C GLU A 53 9.89 -10.79 -1.44
N TRP A 54 9.53 -9.80 -2.27
CA TRP A 54 8.13 -9.40 -2.47
C TRP A 54 7.27 -10.55 -3.00
N ALA A 55 7.71 -11.19 -4.10
CA ALA A 55 6.98 -12.30 -4.71
C ALA A 55 6.82 -13.47 -3.74
N HIS A 56 7.83 -13.75 -2.91
CA HIS A 56 7.76 -14.78 -1.88
C HIS A 56 6.73 -14.44 -0.80
N ALA A 57 6.78 -13.23 -0.24
CA ALA A 57 5.83 -12.77 0.78
C ALA A 57 4.38 -12.80 0.27
N LEU A 58 4.13 -12.22 -0.91
CA LEU A 58 2.80 -12.22 -1.51
C LEU A 58 2.29 -13.63 -1.84
N SER A 59 3.17 -14.51 -2.33
CA SER A 59 2.79 -15.90 -2.60
C SER A 59 2.43 -16.67 -1.34
N ALA A 60 3.05 -16.36 -0.20
CA ALA A 60 2.70 -16.98 1.08
C ALA A 60 1.28 -16.57 1.50
N GLU A 61 0.94 -15.29 1.36
CA GLU A 61 -0.39 -14.76 1.68
C GLU A 61 -1.48 -15.32 0.76
N LEU A 62 -1.24 -15.37 -0.55
CA LEU A 62 -2.21 -15.93 -1.50
C LEU A 62 -2.47 -17.43 -1.32
N LYS A 63 -1.55 -18.15 -0.66
CA LYS A 63 -1.69 -19.59 -0.37
C LYS A 63 -2.24 -19.85 1.03
N ARG A 64 -2.57 -18.82 1.80
CA ARG A 64 -3.06 -19.01 3.16
C ARG A 64 -4.39 -19.78 3.14
N PRO A 65 -4.64 -20.68 4.11
CA PRO A 65 -5.96 -21.30 4.26
C PRO A 65 -7.05 -20.23 4.43
N GLY A 66 -8.10 -20.31 3.63
CA GLY A 66 -9.23 -19.36 3.68
C GLY A 66 -9.14 -18.16 2.74
N ALA A 67 -8.14 -18.11 1.85
CA ALA A 67 -8.13 -17.17 0.72
C ALA A 67 -9.40 -17.35 -0.13
N LEU A 68 -9.98 -16.24 -0.61
CA LEU A 68 -11.22 -16.28 -1.37
C LEU A 68 -10.97 -16.76 -2.81
N GLU A 69 -11.82 -17.68 -3.29
CA GLU A 69 -11.70 -18.25 -4.63
C GLU A 69 -11.94 -17.21 -5.74
N ASP A 70 -12.66 -16.13 -5.43
CA ASP A 70 -12.94 -15.03 -6.36
C ASP A 70 -11.87 -13.93 -6.37
N ALA A 71 -10.80 -14.09 -5.57
CA ALA A 71 -9.71 -13.13 -5.40
C ALA A 71 -10.15 -11.72 -4.96
N SER A 72 -11.33 -11.57 -4.37
CA SER A 72 -11.80 -10.28 -3.83
C SER A 72 -10.93 -9.77 -2.68
N ASP A 73 -10.17 -10.65 -2.02
CA ASP A 73 -9.18 -10.34 -0.99
C ASP A 73 -7.77 -10.06 -1.53
N TYR A 74 -7.57 -10.03 -2.85
CA TYR A 74 -6.23 -9.92 -3.47
C TYR A 74 -5.41 -8.75 -2.94
N TYR A 75 -6.00 -7.55 -2.87
CA TYR A 75 -5.29 -6.37 -2.36
C TYR A 75 -5.17 -6.38 -0.82
N HIS A 76 -5.98 -7.15 -0.10
CA HIS A 76 -5.75 -7.40 1.32
C HIS A 76 -4.53 -8.33 1.51
N CYS A 77 -4.37 -9.35 0.66
CA CYS A 77 -3.15 -10.16 0.62
C CYS A 77 -1.90 -9.33 0.30
N TRP A 78 -2.01 -8.30 -0.54
CA TRP A 78 -0.94 -7.33 -0.77
C TRP A 78 -0.55 -6.57 0.49
N LEU A 79 -1.52 -6.06 1.25
CA LEU A 79 -1.24 -5.34 2.50
C LEU A 79 -0.57 -6.24 3.53
N GLU A 80 -1.07 -7.47 3.71
CA GLU A 80 -0.45 -8.43 4.65
C GLU A 80 0.99 -8.79 4.28
N ALA A 81 1.27 -8.98 2.98
CA ALA A 81 2.61 -9.22 2.49
C ALA A 81 3.53 -8.02 2.74
N LEU A 82 3.02 -6.80 2.51
CA LEU A 82 3.76 -5.57 2.76
C LEU A 82 4.07 -5.39 4.25
N GLU A 83 3.08 -5.56 5.13
CA GLU A 83 3.28 -5.49 6.58
C GLU A 83 4.29 -6.52 7.06
N THR A 84 4.19 -7.76 6.55
CA THR A 84 5.14 -8.83 6.86
C THR A 84 6.57 -8.45 6.50
N LEU A 85 6.79 -7.84 5.33
CA LEU A 85 8.12 -7.38 4.93
C LEU A 85 8.63 -6.23 5.81
N VAL A 86 7.80 -5.23 6.09
CA VAL A 86 8.17 -4.08 6.94
C VAL A 86 8.55 -4.55 8.35
N VAL A 87 7.82 -5.53 8.90
CA VAL A 87 8.13 -6.18 10.18
C VAL A 87 9.42 -6.99 10.11
N THR A 88 9.57 -7.85 9.10
CA THR A 88 10.75 -8.71 8.92
C THR A 88 12.03 -7.88 8.71
N LYS A 89 11.92 -6.73 8.06
CA LYS A 89 13.02 -5.78 7.83
C LYS A 89 13.23 -4.83 9.02
N ASN A 90 12.49 -5.00 10.11
CA ASN A 90 12.59 -4.21 11.34
C ASN A 90 12.42 -2.69 11.11
N VAL A 91 11.54 -2.32 10.18
CA VAL A 91 11.18 -0.93 9.88
C VAL A 91 10.07 -0.43 10.79
N ALA A 92 9.09 -1.29 11.08
CA ALA A 92 8.03 -1.04 12.06
C ALA A 92 7.58 -2.38 12.66
N ALA A 93 7.23 -2.39 13.94
CA ALA A 93 6.61 -3.54 14.57
C ALA A 93 5.13 -3.65 14.15
N ARG A 94 4.61 -4.89 14.10
CA ARG A 94 3.20 -5.14 13.77
C ARG A 94 2.26 -4.37 14.70
N SER A 95 2.57 -4.32 15.99
CA SER A 95 1.81 -3.56 16.98
C SER A 95 1.79 -2.06 16.73
N GLU A 96 2.84 -1.49 16.13
CA GLU A 96 2.89 -0.06 15.80
C GLU A 96 1.96 0.25 14.62
N VAL A 97 1.95 -0.61 13.60
CA VAL A 97 1.03 -0.52 12.46
C VAL A 97 -0.42 -0.64 12.93
N GLU A 98 -0.72 -1.65 13.75
CA GLU A 98 -2.05 -1.87 14.32
C GLU A 98 -2.50 -0.70 15.22
N ALA A 99 -1.62 -0.19 16.08
CA ALA A 99 -1.91 0.95 16.93
C ALA A 99 -2.20 2.21 16.11
N LEU A 100 -1.44 2.45 15.05
CA LEU A 100 -1.66 3.60 14.17
C LEU A 100 -2.95 3.46 13.37
N ALA A 101 -3.27 2.27 12.85
CA ALA A 101 -4.54 2.01 12.18
C ALA A 101 -5.74 2.22 13.13
N ALA A 102 -5.65 1.73 14.37
CA ALA A 102 -6.66 1.96 15.39
C ALA A 102 -6.80 3.44 15.75
N SER A 103 -5.70 4.18 15.81
CA SER A 103 -5.68 5.63 16.04
C SER A 103 -6.40 6.38 14.91
N TRP A 104 -6.12 6.05 13.65
CA TRP A 104 -6.84 6.61 12.50
C TRP A 104 -8.33 6.27 12.51
N GLN A 105 -8.71 5.05 12.91
CA GLN A 105 -10.12 4.67 13.03
C GLN A 105 -10.86 5.51 14.07
N ARG A 106 -10.24 5.71 15.25
CA ARG A 106 -10.80 6.57 16.30
C ARG A 106 -10.88 8.03 15.87
N ALA A 107 -9.82 8.55 15.23
CA ALA A 107 -9.82 9.88 14.65
C ALA A 107 -10.95 10.07 13.64
N ALA A 108 -11.17 9.11 12.74
CA ALA A 108 -12.26 9.15 11.77
C ALA A 108 -13.63 9.19 12.45
N HIS A 109 -13.84 8.37 13.49
CA HIS A 109 -15.08 8.36 14.27
C HIS A 109 -15.33 9.67 15.04
N ALA A 110 -14.27 10.31 15.55
CA ALA A 110 -14.35 11.54 16.32
C ALA A 110 -14.47 12.80 15.44
N THR A 111 -14.22 12.69 14.13
CA THR A 111 -14.27 13.83 13.20
C THR A 111 -15.71 14.11 12.77
N PRO A 112 -16.25 15.32 13.01
CA PRO A 112 -17.56 15.70 12.51
C PRO A 112 -17.65 15.63 10.98
N HIS A 113 -18.83 15.31 10.46
CA HIS A 113 -19.04 15.27 9.01
C HIS A 113 -18.71 16.62 8.36
N GLY A 114 -17.96 16.57 7.24
CA GLY A 114 -17.53 17.75 6.50
C GLY A 114 -16.18 18.33 6.95
N GLU A 115 -15.63 17.88 8.07
CA GLU A 115 -14.30 18.25 8.54
C GLU A 115 -13.24 17.23 8.08
N PRO A 116 -11.98 17.65 7.88
CA PRO A 116 -10.91 16.74 7.51
C PRO A 116 -10.54 15.81 8.67
N ILE A 117 -10.39 14.52 8.38
CA ILE A 117 -9.87 13.53 9.33
C ILE A 117 -8.37 13.79 9.49
N ARG A 118 -7.94 14.07 10.72
CA ARG A 118 -6.53 14.17 11.07
C ARG A 118 -6.23 13.29 12.27
N LEU A 119 -4.98 12.83 12.40
CA LEU A 119 -4.59 11.94 13.49
C LEU A 119 -4.75 12.61 14.87
N GLU A 120 -4.67 13.94 14.93
CA GLU A 120 -4.91 14.71 16.17
C GLU A 120 -6.37 14.65 16.64
N ASN A 121 -7.29 14.19 15.79
CA ASN A 121 -8.69 14.01 16.17
C ASN A 121 -8.90 12.72 16.98
N ASP A 122 -7.89 11.85 17.12
CA ASP A 122 -7.98 10.67 17.98
C ASP A 122 -8.06 11.08 19.47
N PRO A 123 -9.17 10.79 20.17
CA PRO A 123 -9.36 11.19 21.56
C PRO A 123 -8.39 10.51 22.53
N ASP A 124 -7.81 9.37 22.14
CA ASP A 124 -6.90 8.59 22.99
C ASP A 124 -5.42 8.91 22.70
N ARG A 125 -5.15 9.88 21.81
CA ARG A 125 -3.78 10.26 21.45
C ARG A 125 -3.19 11.18 22.52
N SER A 126 -2.13 10.70 23.18
CA SER A 126 -1.34 11.46 24.16
C SER A 126 -0.33 12.40 23.50
#